data_AF-A0A292RZK3-F1
#
_entry.id   AF-A0A292RZK3-F1
#
_cell.length_a   1.000
_cell.length_b   1.000
_cell.length_c   1.000
_cell.angle_alpha   90.00
_cell.angle_beta   90.00
_cell.angle_gamma   90.00
#
_symmetry.space_group_name_H-M   'P 1'
#
loop_
_entity.id
_entity.type
_entity.pdbx_description
1 polymer ?
#
loop_
_entity_poly.entity_id
_entity_poly.type
_entity_poly.pdbx_seq_one_letter_code
_entity_poly.pdbx_strand_id
1 'polypeptide(L)'
;MAYKLIKPYTAKQYADFIVLHNHQNGRKIEEGVNGELFALEPYEKLVDGEVIDNTQEYEQEQARKEAERIAMLNLTAADVERAIYKAKGLDFNDVISLLEKQKATIDIKALQIELKANNFYRGNPYIDAVGTILGFTKEQLDKFFDTNDYRYLTTCKLKVNAIPEEAVIKINSEIQSEITVPYGSSVDIVVSCEGYISRADVLTLTEDRTLEVVLDEDTTGGK
;
A
#
# COMPACT_ATOMS: atom_id res chain seq x y z
N MET A 1 21.40 -6.59 -17.22
CA MET A 1 22.31 -6.76 -18.38
C MET A 1 21.42 -7.04 -19.57
N ALA A 2 21.11 -5.98 -20.33
CA ALA A 2 20.37 -6.07 -21.58
C ALA A 2 20.99 -7.04 -22.58
N TYR A 3 20.13 -7.67 -23.39
CA TYR A 3 20.55 -8.54 -24.49
C TYR A 3 20.75 -7.71 -25.76
N LYS A 4 21.75 -8.05 -26.57
CA LYS A 4 22.12 -7.29 -27.77
C LYS A 4 22.21 -8.21 -29.00
N LEU A 5 21.64 -7.78 -30.13
CA LEU A 5 21.81 -8.39 -31.44
C LEU A 5 22.54 -7.40 -32.38
N ILE A 6 23.73 -7.78 -32.86
CA ILE A 6 24.61 -6.92 -33.65
C ILE A 6 24.51 -7.30 -35.13
N LYS A 7 24.52 -6.32 -36.03
CA LYS A 7 24.56 -6.55 -37.48
C LYS A 7 25.89 -7.19 -37.93
N PRO A 8 25.89 -7.98 -39.01
CA PRO A 8 24.72 -8.38 -39.79
C PRO A 8 23.94 -9.53 -39.13
N TYR A 9 22.61 -9.44 -39.14
CA TYR A 9 21.71 -10.52 -38.74
C TYR A 9 20.69 -10.79 -39.84
N THR A 10 20.20 -12.03 -39.90
CA THR A 10 19.15 -12.46 -40.83
C THR A 10 17.76 -12.02 -40.36
N ALA A 11 16.78 -12.00 -41.25
CA ALA A 11 15.38 -11.75 -40.90
C ALA A 11 14.85 -12.75 -39.86
N LYS A 12 15.33 -14.01 -39.91
CA LYS A 12 14.99 -15.03 -38.93
C LYS A 12 15.56 -14.68 -37.55
N GLN A 13 16.83 -14.31 -37.46
CA GLN A 13 17.45 -13.90 -36.18
C GLN A 13 16.77 -12.66 -35.58
N TYR A 14 16.39 -11.70 -36.42
CA TYR A 14 15.60 -10.54 -36.00
C TYR A 14 14.26 -10.96 -35.36
N ALA A 15 13.50 -11.81 -36.07
CA ALA A 15 12.21 -12.29 -35.59
C ALA A 15 12.34 -13.11 -34.30
N ASP A 16 13.29 -14.04 -34.25
CA ASP A 16 13.55 -14.89 -33.08
C ASP A 16 13.93 -14.03 -31.86
N PHE A 17 14.72 -12.98 -32.05
CA PHE A 17 15.11 -12.04 -30.99
C PHE A 17 13.91 -11.29 -30.41
N ILE A 18 13.01 -10.78 -31.26
CA ILE A 18 11.79 -10.09 -30.81
C ILE A 18 10.86 -11.06 -30.07
N VAL A 19 10.64 -12.25 -30.63
CA VAL A 19 9.76 -13.25 -30.01
C VAL A 19 10.30 -13.63 -28.63
N LEU A 20 11.58 -13.94 -28.52
CA LEU A 20 12.19 -14.31 -27.26
C LEU A 20 12.13 -13.17 -26.26
N HIS A 21 12.62 -11.98 -26.60
CA HIS A 21 12.82 -10.96 -25.58
C HIS A 21 11.58 -10.10 -25.32
N ASN A 22 10.80 -9.74 -26.34
CA ASN A 22 9.61 -8.91 -26.17
C ASN A 22 8.38 -9.75 -25.87
N HIS A 23 8.03 -10.71 -26.73
CA HIS A 23 6.75 -11.43 -26.57
C HIS A 23 6.78 -12.42 -25.40
N GLN A 24 7.87 -13.16 -25.22
CA GLN A 24 7.96 -14.16 -24.15
C GLN A 24 8.44 -13.58 -22.81
N ASN A 25 9.26 -12.52 -22.84
CA ASN A 25 9.90 -11.97 -21.63
C ASN A 25 9.53 -10.51 -21.33
N GLY A 26 8.66 -9.86 -22.12
CA GLY A 26 8.16 -8.51 -21.84
C GLY A 26 9.18 -7.37 -21.96
N ARG A 27 10.37 -7.62 -22.50
CA ARG A 27 11.44 -6.61 -22.63
C ARG A 27 11.14 -5.60 -23.70
N LYS A 28 11.58 -4.36 -23.51
CA LYS A 28 11.47 -3.31 -24.53
C LYS A 28 12.56 -3.52 -25.59
N ILE A 29 12.21 -3.43 -26.87
CA ILE A 29 13.18 -3.50 -27.96
C ILE A 29 13.49 -2.09 -28.44
N GLU A 30 14.78 -1.73 -28.47
CA GLU A 30 15.26 -0.45 -29.00
C GLU A 30 16.41 -0.69 -30.00
N GLU A 31 16.45 0.08 -31.09
CA GLU A 31 17.56 0.05 -32.05
C GLU A 31 18.60 1.11 -31.69
N GLY A 32 19.86 0.72 -31.57
CA GLY A 32 20.98 1.61 -31.33
C GLY A 32 21.47 2.31 -32.59
N VAL A 33 22.40 3.25 -32.41
CA VAL A 33 22.87 4.14 -33.48
C VAL A 33 23.53 3.42 -34.66
N ASN A 34 24.14 2.25 -34.45
CA ASN A 34 24.74 1.45 -35.52
C ASN A 34 23.81 0.33 -36.01
N GLY A 35 22.53 0.36 -35.63
CA GLY A 35 21.52 -0.60 -36.02
C GLY A 35 21.58 -1.93 -35.27
N GLU A 36 22.19 -1.94 -34.08
CA GLU A 36 22.08 -3.07 -33.15
C GLU A 36 20.73 -3.04 -32.45
N LEU A 37 20.16 -4.20 -32.14
CA LEU A 37 18.96 -4.27 -31.31
C LEU A 37 19.33 -4.56 -29.87
N PHE A 38 18.70 -3.82 -28.97
CA PHE A 38 18.79 -4.01 -27.53
C PHE A 38 17.44 -4.48 -27.00
N ALA A 39 17.46 -5.51 -26.17
CA ALA A 39 16.32 -5.90 -25.36
C ALA A 39 16.55 -5.46 -23.92
N LEU A 40 15.84 -4.43 -23.52
CA LEU A 40 15.98 -3.73 -22.26
C LEU A 40 14.95 -4.23 -21.24
N GLU A 41 15.38 -4.41 -20.00
CA GLU A 41 14.46 -4.50 -18.87
C GLU A 41 13.66 -3.19 -18.71
N PRO A 42 12.48 -3.19 -18.05
CA PRO A 42 11.65 -1.98 -17.90
C PRO A 42 12.37 -0.80 -17.24
N TYR A 43 13.36 -1.09 -16.39
CA TYR A 43 14.20 -0.13 -15.69
C TYR A 43 15.54 0.16 -16.39
N GLU A 44 15.78 -0.39 -17.59
CA GLU A 44 16.97 -0.07 -18.40
C GLU A 44 16.61 0.96 -19.49
N LYS A 45 17.55 1.84 -19.83
CA LYS A 45 17.39 2.83 -20.91
C LYS A 45 18.63 2.84 -21.80
N LEU A 46 18.43 3.03 -23.11
CA LEU A 46 19.53 3.25 -24.05
C LEU A 46 19.83 4.75 -24.13
N VAL A 47 21.05 5.16 -23.75
CA VAL A 47 21.54 6.54 -23.86
C VAL A 47 22.91 6.52 -24.52
N ASP A 48 23.07 7.26 -25.61
CA ASP A 48 24.32 7.35 -26.39
C ASP A 48 24.92 5.98 -26.79
N GLY A 49 24.05 4.97 -27.01
CA GLY A 49 24.45 3.62 -27.40
C GLY A 49 24.85 2.71 -26.22
N GLU A 50 24.81 3.21 -24.99
CA GLU A 50 25.04 2.45 -23.77
C GLU A 50 23.74 2.20 -23.02
N VAL A 51 23.63 1.01 -22.42
CA VAL A 51 22.50 0.67 -21.57
C VAL A 51 22.80 1.10 -20.15
N ILE A 52 21.98 2.01 -19.63
CA ILE A 52 22.07 2.53 -18.27
C ILE A 52 20.93 2.01 -17.40
N ASP A 53 21.21 1.86 -16.11
CA ASP A 53 20.21 1.59 -15.09
C ASP A 53 19.40 2.87 -14.80
N ASN A 54 18.10 2.76 -14.95
CA ASN A 54 17.11 3.81 -14.76
C ASN A 54 16.04 3.42 -13.72
N THR A 55 16.38 2.55 -12.78
CA THR A 55 15.47 2.03 -11.74
C THR A 55 14.74 3.15 -11.01
N GLN A 56 15.44 4.22 -10.61
CA GLN A 56 14.83 5.32 -9.88
C GLN A 56 13.74 6.05 -10.67
N GLU A 57 13.98 6.40 -11.94
CA GLU A 57 12.96 7.05 -12.78
C GLU A 57 11.82 6.08 -13.10
N TYR A 58 12.12 4.80 -13.31
CA TYR A 58 11.11 3.77 -13.57
C TYR A 58 10.16 3.62 -12.38
N GLU A 59 10.69 3.52 -11.16
CA GLU A 59 9.90 3.43 -9.92
C GLU A 59 9.04 4.69 -9.73
N GLN A 60 9.59 5.88 -10.00
CA GLN A 60 8.82 7.13 -9.94
C GLN A 60 7.69 7.17 -10.97
N GLU A 61 7.93 6.70 -12.19
CA GLU A 61 6.91 6.60 -13.24
C GLU A 61 5.81 5.61 -12.86
N GLN A 62 6.16 4.44 -12.30
CA GLN A 62 5.17 3.48 -11.81
C GLN A 62 4.35 4.05 -10.65
N ALA A 63 5.00 4.73 -9.70
CA ALA A 63 4.31 5.39 -8.59
C ALA A 63 3.35 6.47 -9.10
N ARG A 64 3.73 7.26 -10.12
CA ARG A 64 2.84 8.24 -10.75
C ARG A 64 1.65 7.58 -11.42
N LYS A 65 1.87 6.52 -12.21
CA LYS A 65 0.78 5.76 -12.87
C LYS A 65 -0.20 5.18 -11.86
N GLU A 66 0.30 4.63 -10.75
CA GLU A 66 -0.57 4.11 -9.70
C GLU A 66 -1.33 5.23 -8.99
N ALA A 67 -0.70 6.37 -8.71
CA ALA A 67 -1.38 7.52 -8.14
C ALA A 67 -2.48 8.07 -9.07
N GLU A 68 -2.23 8.12 -10.39
CA GLU A 68 -3.20 8.52 -11.41
C GLU A 68 -4.36 7.52 -11.48
N ARG A 69 -4.07 6.21 -11.46
CA ARG A 69 -5.10 5.15 -11.42
C ARG A 69 -5.98 5.28 -10.18
N ILE A 70 -5.37 5.43 -9.00
CA ILE A 70 -6.08 5.62 -7.73
C ILE A 70 -6.93 6.89 -7.81
N ALA A 71 -6.42 7.99 -8.34
CA ALA A 71 -7.17 9.25 -8.45
C ALA A 71 -8.44 9.12 -9.30
N MET A 72 -8.44 8.23 -10.32
CA MET A 72 -9.58 7.94 -11.19
C MET A 72 -10.60 6.97 -10.57
N LEU A 73 -10.26 6.29 -9.47
CA LEU A 73 -11.24 5.47 -8.75
C LEU A 73 -12.40 6.34 -8.29
N ASN A 74 -13.60 5.79 -8.38
CA ASN A 74 -14.80 6.48 -7.93
C ASN A 74 -15.83 5.52 -7.34
N LEU A 75 -16.62 6.08 -6.44
CA LEU A 75 -17.75 5.43 -5.80
C LEU A 75 -18.98 6.34 -5.87
N THR A 76 -20.17 5.79 -5.66
CA THR A 76 -21.38 6.61 -5.60
C THR A 76 -21.48 7.35 -4.26
N ALA A 77 -22.29 8.41 -4.20
CA ALA A 77 -22.60 9.10 -2.95
C ALA A 77 -23.07 8.14 -1.85
N ALA A 78 -23.94 7.18 -2.21
CA ALA A 78 -24.51 6.22 -1.30
C ALA A 78 -23.47 5.22 -0.77
N ASP A 79 -22.50 4.80 -1.60
CA ASP A 79 -21.41 3.92 -1.16
C ASP A 79 -20.57 4.63 -0.08
N VAL A 80 -20.18 5.87 -0.35
CA VAL A 80 -19.35 6.67 0.56
C VAL A 80 -20.10 6.96 1.87
N GLU A 81 -21.32 7.48 1.80
CA GLU A 81 -22.11 7.81 3.00
C GLU A 81 -22.37 6.56 3.84
N ARG A 82 -22.76 5.44 3.22
CA ARG A 82 -23.00 4.18 3.93
C ARG A 82 -21.73 3.64 4.58
N ALA A 83 -20.57 3.77 3.93
CA ALA A 83 -19.31 3.33 4.49
C ALA A 83 -18.91 4.18 5.72
N ILE A 84 -19.05 5.51 5.63
CA ILE A 84 -18.81 6.41 6.77
C ILE A 84 -19.78 6.10 7.91
N TYR A 85 -21.07 5.90 7.62
CA TYR A 85 -22.06 5.54 8.63
C TYR A 85 -21.69 4.23 9.35
N LYS A 86 -21.27 3.21 8.61
CA LYS A 86 -20.83 1.94 9.22
C LYS A 86 -19.55 2.07 10.03
N ALA A 87 -18.60 2.91 9.60
CA ALA A 87 -17.30 3.04 10.25
C ALA A 87 -17.29 4.00 11.45
N LYS A 88 -18.13 5.05 11.42
CA LYS A 88 -18.12 6.15 12.39
C LYS A 88 -19.49 6.48 12.98
N GLY A 89 -20.58 5.92 12.44
CA GLY A 89 -21.94 6.26 12.85
C GLY A 89 -22.40 7.65 12.40
N LEU A 90 -21.77 8.21 11.37
CA LEU A 90 -22.03 9.56 10.86
C LEU A 90 -22.61 9.52 9.45
N ASP A 91 -23.58 10.39 9.17
CA ASP A 91 -24.03 10.68 7.81
C ASP A 91 -23.36 11.95 7.24
N PHE A 92 -23.68 12.35 6.01
CA PHE A 92 -23.09 13.55 5.43
C PHE A 92 -23.46 14.85 6.17
N ASN A 93 -24.63 14.96 6.79
CA ASN A 93 -25.02 16.13 7.57
C ASN A 93 -24.20 16.21 8.87
N ASP A 94 -23.93 15.07 9.50
CA ASP A 94 -23.06 14.99 10.67
C ASP A 94 -21.63 15.41 10.32
N VAL A 95 -21.12 14.95 9.17
CA VAL A 95 -19.79 15.35 8.67
C VAL A 95 -19.73 16.87 8.47
N ILE A 96 -20.71 17.47 7.79
CA ILE A 96 -20.77 18.93 7.63
C ILE A 96 -20.80 19.64 8.99
N SER A 97 -21.63 19.16 9.92
CA SER A 97 -21.75 19.73 11.27
C SER A 97 -20.43 19.64 12.05
N LEU A 98 -19.65 18.58 11.87
CA LEU A 98 -18.33 18.43 12.48
C LEU A 98 -17.33 19.43 11.90
N LEU A 99 -17.32 19.61 10.58
CA LEU A 99 -16.45 20.56 9.89
C LEU A 99 -16.70 22.00 10.34
N GLU A 100 -17.97 22.38 10.48
CA GLU A 100 -18.38 23.70 10.99
C GLU A 100 -17.88 23.92 12.43
N LYS A 101 -18.03 22.91 13.30
CA LYS A 101 -17.59 22.98 14.70
C LYS A 101 -16.07 23.07 14.85
N GLN A 102 -15.33 22.32 14.03
CA GLN A 102 -13.87 22.29 14.08
C GLN A 102 -13.21 23.52 13.43
N LYS A 103 -14.01 24.42 12.82
CA LYS A 103 -13.51 25.57 12.03
C LYS A 103 -12.47 25.14 11.00
N ALA A 104 -12.74 24.00 10.33
CA ALA A 104 -11.85 23.50 9.30
C ALA A 104 -11.64 24.57 8.22
N THR A 105 -10.43 24.66 7.66
CA THR A 105 -10.08 25.62 6.59
C THR A 105 -10.69 25.25 5.23
N ILE A 106 -11.56 24.24 5.20
CA ILE A 106 -12.21 23.71 4.00
C ILE A 106 -13.36 24.64 3.61
N ASP A 107 -13.52 24.89 2.31
CA ASP A 107 -14.71 25.57 1.79
C ASP A 107 -15.94 24.64 1.90
N ILE A 108 -16.73 24.83 2.95
CA ILE A 108 -17.91 24.03 3.24
C ILE A 108 -18.96 24.15 2.12
N LYS A 109 -19.09 25.32 1.47
CA LYS A 109 -20.06 25.49 0.38
C LYS A 109 -19.65 24.68 -0.84
N ALA A 110 -18.37 24.68 -1.17
CA ALA A 110 -17.84 23.84 -2.24
C ALA A 110 -18.00 22.36 -1.89
N LEU A 111 -17.68 21.94 -0.67
CA LEU A 111 -17.90 20.57 -0.21
C LEU A 111 -19.38 20.15 -0.35
N GLN A 112 -20.33 20.99 0.03
CA GLN A 112 -21.77 20.70 -0.13
C GLN A 112 -22.19 20.49 -1.59
N ILE A 113 -21.47 21.09 -2.55
CA ILE A 113 -21.69 20.85 -3.98
C ILE A 113 -21.10 19.49 -4.37
N GLU A 114 -19.88 19.19 -3.92
CA GLU A 114 -19.22 17.89 -4.15
C GLU A 114 -20.03 16.73 -3.55
N LEU A 115 -20.63 16.91 -2.38
CA LEU A 115 -21.47 15.90 -1.73
C LEU A 115 -22.73 15.55 -2.56
N LYS A 116 -23.13 16.41 -3.50
CA LYS A 116 -24.25 16.18 -4.42
C LYS A 116 -23.80 15.54 -5.74
N ALA A 117 -22.51 15.33 -5.95
CA ALA A 117 -22.01 14.69 -7.15
C ALA A 117 -22.48 13.23 -7.22
N ASN A 118 -22.76 12.75 -8.43
CA ASN A 118 -23.15 11.36 -8.64
C ASN A 118 -21.98 10.40 -8.36
N ASN A 119 -20.76 10.83 -8.71
CA ASN A 119 -19.52 10.05 -8.56
C ASN A 119 -18.53 10.85 -7.71
N PHE A 120 -18.03 10.20 -6.67
CA PHE A 120 -16.98 10.70 -5.81
C PHE A 120 -15.67 10.14 -6.33
N TYR A 121 -14.79 10.98 -6.85
CA TYR A 121 -13.47 10.55 -7.28
C TYR A 121 -12.51 10.57 -6.10
N ARG A 122 -11.70 9.52 -5.96
CA ARG A 122 -10.69 9.43 -4.89
C ARG A 122 -9.68 10.58 -4.99
N GLY A 123 -9.34 11.02 -6.20
CA GLY A 123 -8.43 12.15 -6.43
C GLY A 123 -9.00 13.53 -6.07
N ASN A 124 -10.25 13.62 -5.60
CA ASN A 124 -10.85 14.88 -5.19
C ASN A 124 -10.25 15.34 -3.84
N PRO A 125 -9.66 16.55 -3.75
CA PRO A 125 -9.01 17.04 -2.53
C PRO A 125 -9.95 17.14 -1.32
N TYR A 126 -11.26 17.31 -1.55
CA TYR A 126 -12.25 17.33 -0.45
C TYR A 126 -12.36 15.96 0.25
N ILE A 127 -12.07 14.86 -0.44
CA ILE A 127 -12.13 13.50 0.13
C ILE A 127 -10.99 13.29 1.11
N ASP A 128 -9.76 13.70 0.76
CA ASP A 128 -8.63 13.64 1.70
C ASP A 128 -8.87 14.52 2.93
N ALA A 129 -9.42 15.72 2.72
CA ALA A 129 -9.67 16.66 3.79
C ALA A 129 -10.75 16.15 4.76
N VAL A 130 -11.88 15.64 4.25
CA VAL A 130 -12.92 15.00 5.05
C VAL A 130 -12.38 13.74 5.75
N GLY A 131 -11.66 12.89 5.03
CA GLY A 131 -11.10 11.66 5.59
C GLY A 131 -10.13 11.91 6.73
N THR A 132 -9.24 12.90 6.58
CA THR A 132 -8.31 13.32 7.65
C THR A 132 -9.07 13.75 8.91
N ILE A 133 -10.16 14.50 8.75
CA ILE A 133 -10.98 14.98 9.88
C ILE A 133 -11.73 13.83 10.56
N LEU A 134 -12.11 12.81 9.80
CA LEU A 134 -12.69 11.57 10.33
C LEU A 134 -11.64 10.61 10.92
N GLY A 135 -10.35 10.95 10.82
CA GLY A 135 -9.23 10.15 11.32
C GLY A 135 -8.89 8.97 10.42
N PHE A 136 -9.17 9.06 9.13
CA PHE A 136 -8.74 8.08 8.13
C PHE A 136 -7.39 8.48 7.54
N THR A 137 -6.52 7.50 7.33
CA THR A 137 -5.27 7.67 6.57
C THR A 137 -5.53 7.66 5.08
N LYS A 138 -4.56 8.15 4.29
CA LYS A 138 -4.63 8.12 2.84
C LYS A 138 -4.80 6.69 2.33
N GLU A 139 -4.05 5.75 2.90
CA GLU A 139 -4.02 4.34 2.53
C GLU A 139 -5.36 3.66 2.80
N GLN A 140 -6.02 4.00 3.92
CA GLN A 140 -7.38 3.51 4.22
C GLN A 140 -8.40 3.97 3.17
N LEU A 141 -8.34 5.25 2.78
CA LEU A 141 -9.20 5.79 1.72
C LEU A 141 -8.87 5.13 0.37
N ASP A 142 -7.60 4.99 0.01
CA ASP A 142 -7.18 4.37 -1.25
C ASP A 142 -7.71 2.92 -1.33
N LYS A 143 -7.56 2.13 -0.25
CA LYS A 143 -8.09 0.76 -0.18
C LYS A 143 -9.62 0.71 -0.20
N PHE A 144 -10.29 1.63 0.49
CA PHE A 144 -11.74 1.71 0.45
C PHE A 144 -12.26 2.01 -0.96
N PHE A 145 -11.71 2.98 -1.67
CA PHE A 145 -12.11 3.31 -3.05
C PHE A 145 -11.79 2.19 -4.04
N ASP A 146 -10.72 1.43 -3.80
CA ASP A 146 -10.31 0.31 -4.66
C ASP A 146 -11.19 -0.94 -4.49
N THR A 147 -11.74 -1.14 -3.28
CA THR A 147 -12.45 -2.38 -2.92
C THR A 147 -13.94 -2.20 -2.64
N ASN A 148 -14.41 -0.97 -2.41
CA ASN A 148 -15.71 -0.63 -1.84
C ASN A 148 -16.02 -1.39 -0.53
N ASP A 149 -14.99 -1.75 0.24
CA ASP A 149 -15.13 -2.39 1.54
C ASP A 149 -14.93 -1.40 2.68
N TYR A 150 -16.03 -1.05 3.36
CA TYR A 150 -16.03 -0.09 4.47
C TYR A 150 -15.11 -0.49 5.63
N ARG A 151 -14.74 -1.78 5.76
CA ARG A 151 -13.85 -2.23 6.84
C ARG A 151 -12.49 -1.57 6.77
N TYR A 152 -12.00 -1.17 5.59
CA TYR A 152 -10.78 -0.39 5.46
C TYR A 152 -10.86 1.00 6.13
N LEU A 153 -12.07 1.50 6.41
CA LEU A 153 -12.29 2.71 7.21
C LEU A 153 -12.41 2.43 8.72
N THR A 154 -12.16 1.20 9.17
CA THR A 154 -12.17 0.82 10.59
C THR A 154 -10.77 0.50 11.09
N THR A 155 -10.65 0.34 12.41
CA THR A 155 -9.42 -0.08 13.09
C THR A 155 -9.63 -1.40 13.82
N CYS A 156 -8.57 -2.17 13.97
CA CYS A 156 -8.53 -3.38 14.76
C CYS A 156 -7.58 -3.21 15.94
N LYS A 157 -7.95 -3.79 17.08
CA LYS A 157 -7.18 -3.78 18.32
C LYS A 157 -6.51 -5.12 18.54
N LEU A 158 -5.20 -5.13 18.74
CA LEU A 158 -4.44 -6.31 19.16
C LEU A 158 -3.97 -6.12 20.58
N LYS A 159 -4.24 -7.11 21.43
CA LYS A 159 -3.64 -7.28 22.75
C LYS A 159 -2.78 -8.54 22.76
N VAL A 160 -1.56 -8.45 23.28
CA VAL A 160 -0.66 -9.59 23.44
C VAL A 160 -0.41 -9.79 24.93
N ASN A 161 -0.64 -11.01 25.40
CA ASN A 161 -0.30 -11.45 26.74
C ASN A 161 0.81 -12.50 26.61
N ALA A 162 1.78 -12.47 27.52
CA ALA A 162 2.92 -13.37 27.49
C ALA A 162 3.03 -14.18 28.78
N ILE A 163 3.50 -15.41 28.64
CA ILE A 163 3.90 -16.29 29.75
C ILE A 163 5.36 -16.69 29.49
N PRO A 164 6.29 -16.40 30.40
CA PRO A 164 6.06 -15.85 31.74
C PRO A 164 5.73 -14.34 31.73
N GLU A 165 5.19 -13.82 32.85
CA GLU A 165 4.62 -12.45 32.93
C GLU A 165 5.69 -11.34 32.79
N GLU A 166 6.93 -11.65 33.12
CA GLU A 166 8.09 -10.77 32.96
C GLU A 166 8.61 -10.67 31.51
N ALA A 167 8.04 -11.42 30.58
CA ALA A 167 8.44 -11.39 29.18
C ALA A 167 8.22 -10.00 28.57
N VAL A 168 9.21 -9.54 27.82
CA VAL A 168 9.16 -8.26 27.10
C VAL A 168 8.44 -8.48 25.77
N ILE A 169 7.33 -7.77 25.59
CA ILE A 169 6.56 -7.75 24.34
C ILE A 169 6.96 -6.51 23.53
N LYS A 170 7.27 -6.73 22.25
CA LYS A 170 7.44 -5.66 21.26
C LYS A 170 6.43 -5.85 20.14
N ILE A 171 5.73 -4.78 19.81
CA ILE A 171 4.78 -4.72 18.69
C ILE A 171 5.25 -3.61 17.74
N ASN A 172 5.53 -3.96 16.49
CA ASN A 172 6.15 -3.08 15.49
C ASN A 172 7.45 -2.44 16.00
N SER A 173 8.31 -3.26 16.63
CA SER A 173 9.58 -2.86 17.27
C SER A 173 9.48 -1.98 18.53
N GLU A 174 8.29 -1.50 18.89
CA GLU A 174 8.06 -0.70 20.10
C GLU A 174 7.67 -1.58 21.29
N ILE A 175 8.18 -1.28 22.49
CA ILE A 175 7.84 -2.03 23.72
C ILE A 175 6.42 -1.65 24.15
N GLN A 176 5.45 -2.51 23.84
CA GLN A 176 4.03 -2.34 24.17
C GLN A 176 3.32 -3.71 24.08
N SER A 177 2.25 -3.87 24.85
CA SER A 177 1.44 -5.10 24.87
C SER A 177 0.10 -4.96 24.12
N GLU A 178 -0.18 -3.77 23.59
CA GLU A 178 -1.44 -3.45 22.93
C GLU A 178 -1.22 -2.42 21.83
N ILE A 179 -1.91 -2.57 20.69
CA ILE A 179 -1.90 -1.60 19.59
C ILE A 179 -3.28 -1.54 18.92
N THR A 180 -3.65 -0.36 18.40
CA THR A 180 -4.78 -0.19 17.49
C THR A 180 -4.26 0.26 16.14
N VAL A 181 -4.59 -0.47 15.09
CA VAL A 181 -4.12 -0.20 13.71
C VAL A 181 -5.28 -0.24 12.72
N PRO A 182 -5.17 0.35 11.52
CA PRO A 182 -6.15 0.19 10.45
C PRO A 182 -6.44 -1.29 10.14
N TYR A 183 -7.68 -1.61 9.80
CA TYR A 183 -8.05 -2.94 9.30
C TYR A 183 -7.15 -3.38 8.12
N GLY A 184 -6.73 -4.64 8.13
CA GLY A 184 -5.84 -5.23 7.13
C GLY A 184 -4.36 -4.89 7.33
N SER A 185 -4.00 -4.14 8.37
CA SER A 185 -2.59 -3.87 8.72
C SER A 185 -1.91 -5.16 9.17
N SER A 186 -0.64 -5.32 8.77
CA SER A 186 0.23 -6.35 9.34
C SER A 186 1.01 -5.78 10.51
N VAL A 187 1.17 -6.59 11.55
CA VAL A 187 1.79 -6.22 12.82
C VAL A 187 2.86 -7.24 13.16
N ASP A 188 4.09 -6.77 13.34
CA ASP A 188 5.21 -7.59 13.79
C ASP A 188 5.19 -7.70 15.31
N ILE A 189 5.27 -8.93 15.84
CA ILE A 189 5.23 -9.22 17.26
C ILE A 189 6.51 -9.96 17.63
N VAL A 190 7.21 -9.50 18.65
CA VAL A 190 8.35 -10.21 19.23
C VAL A 190 8.15 -10.31 20.74
N VAL A 191 8.23 -11.52 21.27
CA VAL A 191 8.14 -11.80 22.71
C VAL A 191 9.42 -12.49 23.15
N SER A 192 10.10 -11.90 24.14
CA SER A 192 11.41 -12.37 24.61
C SER A 192 11.52 -12.28 26.12
N CYS A 193 12.12 -13.29 26.75
CA CYS A 193 12.45 -13.30 28.17
C CYS A 193 13.82 -13.96 28.37
N GLU A 194 14.60 -13.49 29.34
CA GLU A 194 15.87 -14.13 29.71
C GLU A 194 15.61 -15.55 30.22
N GLY A 195 16.39 -16.53 29.76
CA GLY A 195 16.17 -17.95 30.07
C GLY A 195 15.11 -18.66 29.21
N TYR A 196 14.50 -17.96 28.25
CA TYR A 196 13.48 -18.50 27.34
C TYR A 196 13.83 -18.31 25.87
N ILE A 197 13.28 -19.19 25.03
CA ILE A 197 13.35 -19.09 23.57
C ILE A 197 12.42 -17.97 23.10
N SER A 198 12.99 -16.94 22.47
CA SER A 198 12.21 -15.82 21.93
C SER A 198 11.32 -16.25 20.76
N ARG A 199 10.13 -15.66 20.65
CA ARG A 199 9.19 -15.89 19.55
C ARG A 199 8.97 -14.62 18.75
N ALA A 200 8.90 -14.76 17.43
CA ALA A 200 8.54 -13.70 16.50
C ALA A 200 7.37 -14.19 15.62
N ASP A 201 6.38 -13.33 15.41
CA ASP A 201 5.22 -13.62 14.57
C ASP A 201 4.81 -12.35 13.79
N VAL A 202 4.18 -12.54 12.63
CA VAL A 202 3.65 -11.45 11.81
C VAL A 202 2.17 -11.71 11.59
N LEU A 203 1.33 -10.80 12.06
CA LEU A 203 -0.10 -10.97 12.03
C LEU A 203 -0.79 -9.87 11.21
N THR A 204 -1.58 -10.26 10.23
CA THR A 204 -2.56 -9.35 9.60
C THR A 204 -3.83 -9.27 10.45
N LEU A 205 -4.21 -8.08 10.87
CA LEU A 205 -5.40 -7.85 11.70
C LEU A 205 -6.62 -7.51 10.85
N THR A 206 -7.61 -8.39 10.86
CA THR A 206 -8.93 -8.17 10.23
C THR A 206 -10.07 -8.09 11.25
N GLU A 207 -9.74 -8.28 12.53
CA GLU A 207 -10.65 -8.15 13.66
C GLU A 207 -9.84 -7.86 14.93
N ASP A 208 -10.52 -7.45 15.99
CA ASP A 208 -9.91 -7.34 17.31
C ASP A 208 -9.44 -8.71 17.78
N ARG A 209 -8.21 -8.79 18.31
CA ARG A 209 -7.61 -10.05 18.72
C ARG A 209 -6.87 -9.91 20.04
N THR A 210 -6.98 -10.95 20.87
CA THR A 210 -6.07 -11.18 21.99
C THR A 210 -5.20 -12.40 21.66
N LEU A 211 -3.89 -12.24 21.72
CA LEU A 211 -2.90 -13.29 21.47
C LEU A 211 -2.22 -13.68 22.78
N GLU A 212 -2.30 -14.96 23.13
CA GLU A 212 -1.57 -15.54 24.25
C GLU A 212 -0.27 -16.17 23.72
N VAL A 213 0.88 -15.71 24.20
CA VAL A 213 2.20 -16.21 23.81
C VAL A 213 2.87 -16.87 25.00
N VAL A 214 3.00 -18.19 24.94
CA VAL A 214 3.77 -18.97 25.93
C VAL A 214 5.17 -19.21 25.36
N LEU A 215 6.20 -18.80 26.11
CA LEU A 215 7.60 -19.06 25.77
C LEU A 215 8.07 -20.38 26.38
N ASP A 216 8.92 -21.09 25.64
CA ASP A 216 9.55 -22.33 26.08
C ASP A 216 10.92 -22.01 26.71
N GLU A 217 11.28 -22.67 27.81
CA GLU A 217 12.58 -22.48 28.48
C GLU A 217 13.74 -22.88 27.54
N ASP A 218 14.81 -22.08 27.56
CA ASP A 218 16.03 -22.38 26.81
C ASP A 218 16.89 -23.39 27.59
N THR A 219 16.65 -24.67 27.33
CA THR A 219 17.38 -25.78 27.99
C THR A 219 18.78 -26.02 27.44
N THR A 220 19.30 -25.18 26.53
CA THR A 220 20.63 -25.40 25.92
C THR A 220 21.82 -24.87 26.74
N GLY A 221 21.58 -24.22 27.90
CA GLY A 221 22.63 -23.67 28.77
C GLY A 221 23.19 -24.58 29.88
N GLY A 222 22.83 -25.87 29.93
CA GLY A 222 23.19 -26.76 31.04
C GLY A 222 23.85 -28.07 30.65
N LYS A 223 25.15 -28.05 30.32
CA LYS A 223 26.10 -29.15 30.57
C LYS A 223 27.51 -28.62 30.82
#